data_AF-A0A2R5EKK6-F1
#
_entry.id   AF-A0A2R5EKK6-F1
#
_cell.length_a   1.000
_cell.length_b   1.000
_cell.length_c   1.000
_cell.angle_alpha   90.00
_cell.angle_beta   90.00
_cell.angle_gamma   90.00
#
_symmetry.space_group_name_H-M   'P 1'
#
loop_
_entity.id
_entity.type
_entity.pdbx_description
1 polymer ?
#
loop_
_entity_poly.entity_id
_entity_poly.type
_entity_poly.pdbx_seq_one_letter_code
_entity_poly.pdbx_strand_id
1 'polypeptide(L)'
;MLRGITLVGSHTGSNDDGDWVVYKKVDLGSAYRLFTANVAVPAAFAGKTAEIRLGNVTGTLASILTVQNTGGFFNFTQQTATLTGASGVHDIYIVFKGRLGVGNFDWIKCYIF
;
A
#
# COMPACT_ATOMS: atom_id res chain seq x y z
N MET A 1 10.39 4.03 7.19
CA MET A 1 11.01 5.18 6.49
C MET A 1 10.11 5.56 5.33
N LEU A 2 10.12 6.83 4.91
CA LEU A 2 9.24 7.38 3.88
C LEU A 2 10.08 8.16 2.87
N ARG A 3 9.64 8.20 1.60
CA ARG A 3 10.21 9.09 0.57
C ARG A 3 9.09 9.72 -0.24
N GLY A 4 9.09 11.06 -0.33
CA GLY A 4 8.13 11.88 -1.10
C GLY A 4 6.76 12.07 -0.45
N ILE A 5 6.52 11.39 0.68
CA ILE A 5 5.21 11.30 1.32
C ILE A 5 5.08 12.29 2.48
N THR A 6 3.88 12.84 2.67
CA THR A 6 3.53 13.63 3.85
C THR A 6 2.79 12.77 4.88
N LEU A 7 3.13 12.93 6.17
CA LEU A 7 2.33 12.40 7.27
C LEU A 7 1.28 13.44 7.68
N VAL A 8 0.01 13.07 7.58
CA VAL A 8 -1.15 13.90 7.93
C VAL A 8 -1.90 13.20 9.07
N GLY A 9 -1.59 13.58 10.31
CA GLY A 9 -2.11 12.86 11.49
C GLY A 9 -1.61 11.42 11.51
N SER A 10 -2.53 10.45 11.44
CA SER A 10 -2.21 9.01 11.45
C SER A 10 -1.96 8.39 10.08
N HIS A 11 -2.23 9.11 8.98
CA HIS A 11 -2.15 8.56 7.63
C HIS A 11 -1.11 9.27 6.78
N THR A 12 -0.70 8.58 5.71
CA THR A 12 0.11 9.15 4.64
C THR A 12 -0.77 9.83 3.60
N GLY A 13 -0.27 10.91 3.03
CA GLY A 13 -0.86 11.62 1.90
C GLY A 13 0.22 12.18 0.98
N SER A 14 -0.20 12.80 -0.12
CA SER A 14 0.71 13.20 -1.21
C SER A 14 1.52 12.02 -1.76
N ASN A 15 0.88 10.85 -1.83
CA ASN A 15 1.48 9.63 -2.38
C ASN A 15 1.43 9.72 -3.92
N ASP A 16 2.55 10.05 -4.56
CA ASP A 16 2.67 10.25 -6.00
C ASP A 16 3.53 9.15 -6.68
N ASP A 17 3.65 9.19 -8.01
CA ASP A 17 4.38 8.13 -8.74
C ASP A 17 5.85 8.03 -8.31
N GLY A 18 6.25 6.84 -7.86
CA GLY A 18 7.62 6.56 -7.42
C GLY A 18 7.90 6.85 -5.95
N ASP A 19 6.92 7.37 -5.23
CA ASP A 19 6.97 7.48 -3.77
C ASP A 19 6.77 6.13 -3.11
N TRP A 20 7.28 6.00 -1.88
CA TRP A 20 7.17 4.74 -1.15
C TRP A 20 7.26 4.86 0.36
N VAL A 21 6.65 3.87 1.01
CA VAL A 21 6.77 3.57 2.44
C VAL A 21 7.48 2.23 2.61
N VAL A 22 8.35 2.11 3.61
CA VAL A 22 8.91 0.81 4.03
C VAL A 22 8.58 0.47 5.48
N TYR A 23 8.15 -0.77 5.66
CA TYR A 23 8.02 -1.47 6.94
C TYR A 23 9.13 -2.52 7.01
N LYS A 24 10.04 -2.37 7.98
CA LYS A 24 11.24 -3.22 8.04
C LYS A 24 11.00 -4.48 8.88
N LYS A 25 11.65 -5.58 8.48
CA LYS A 25 11.67 -6.87 9.20
C LYS A 25 10.28 -7.39 9.60
N VAL A 26 9.32 -7.31 8.67
CA VAL A 26 7.98 -7.86 8.86
C VAL A 26 8.00 -9.37 8.64
N ASP A 27 7.55 -10.12 9.63
CA ASP A 27 7.35 -11.57 9.49
C ASP A 27 5.97 -11.85 8.86
N LEU A 28 5.99 -12.42 7.66
CA LEU A 28 4.79 -12.80 6.90
C LEU A 28 4.37 -14.26 7.14
N GLY A 29 5.05 -14.96 8.06
CA GLY A 29 4.80 -16.37 8.35
C GLY A 29 4.94 -17.24 7.09
N SER A 30 4.12 -18.29 6.99
CA SER A 30 4.09 -19.19 5.80
C SER A 30 2.78 -19.11 5.01
N ALA A 31 1.75 -18.52 5.58
CA ALA A 31 0.37 -18.70 5.13
C ALA A 31 -0.36 -17.42 4.72
N TYR A 32 0.22 -16.23 4.87
CA TYR A 32 -0.49 -15.00 4.51
C TYR A 32 -0.79 -14.94 3.01
N ARG A 33 -2.04 -14.63 2.65
CA ARG A 33 -2.55 -14.62 1.27
C ARG A 33 -3.30 -13.35 0.90
N LEU A 34 -3.55 -12.48 1.87
CA LEU A 34 -4.29 -11.24 1.68
C LEU A 34 -3.45 -10.06 2.17
N PHE A 35 -3.49 -8.99 1.40
CA PHE A 35 -3.04 -7.65 1.77
C PHE A 35 -4.25 -6.73 1.79
N THR A 36 -4.49 -6.07 2.92
CA THR A 36 -5.52 -5.05 3.07
C THR A 36 -4.88 -3.73 3.46
N ALA A 37 -5.37 -2.64 2.89
CA ALA A 37 -5.05 -1.29 3.33
C ALA A 37 -6.33 -0.51 3.60
N ASN A 38 -6.28 0.37 4.61
CA ASN A 38 -7.30 1.38 4.83
C ASN A 38 -6.93 2.64 4.05
N VAL A 39 -7.69 2.91 2.98
CA VAL A 39 -7.33 3.90 1.96
C VAL A 39 -8.45 4.90 1.73
N ALA A 40 -8.08 6.11 1.29
CA ALA A 40 -9.03 7.15 0.95
C ALA A 40 -8.63 7.87 -0.35
N VAL A 41 -9.56 7.96 -1.32
CA VAL A 41 -9.34 8.65 -2.59
C VAL A 41 -10.69 9.12 -3.18
N PRO A 42 -10.77 10.35 -3.73
CA PRO A 42 -11.94 10.77 -4.51
C PRO A 42 -11.95 10.14 -5.91
N ALA A 43 -13.11 10.09 -6.54
CA ALA A 43 -13.32 9.45 -7.85
C ALA A 43 -12.35 9.94 -8.95
N ALA A 44 -12.04 11.24 -8.97
CA ALA A 44 -11.12 11.83 -9.95
C ALA A 44 -9.69 11.27 -9.89
N PHE A 45 -9.33 10.60 -8.79
CA PHE A 45 -8.00 10.04 -8.56
C PHE A 45 -8.01 8.51 -8.43
N ALA A 46 -9.16 7.84 -8.47
CA ALA A 46 -9.28 6.39 -8.33
C ALA A 46 -8.68 5.62 -9.53
N GLY A 47 -8.43 4.32 -9.34
CA GLY A 47 -7.90 3.41 -10.37
C GLY A 47 -6.38 3.33 -10.45
N LYS A 48 -5.66 4.11 -9.64
CA LYS A 48 -4.20 4.04 -9.50
C LYS A 48 -3.80 2.87 -8.59
N THR A 49 -2.52 2.53 -8.53
CA THR A 49 -2.07 1.31 -7.85
C THR A 49 -1.02 1.57 -6.79
N ALA A 50 -1.05 0.74 -5.75
CA ALA A 50 0.03 0.57 -4.81
C ALA A 50 0.62 -0.84 -5.02
N GLU A 51 1.91 -0.91 -5.30
CA GLU A 51 2.66 -2.16 -5.44
C GLU A 51 3.28 -2.55 -4.10
N ILE A 52 3.07 -3.80 -3.69
CA ILE A 52 3.63 -4.36 -2.47
C ILE A 52 4.84 -5.19 -2.89
N ARG A 53 6.04 -4.72 -2.52
CA ARG A 53 7.32 -5.31 -2.91
C ARG A 53 8.12 -5.77 -1.72
N LEU A 54 8.81 -6.90 -1.87
CA LEU A 54 9.64 -7.49 -0.83
C LEU A 54 11.12 -7.13 -1.03
N GLY A 55 11.80 -6.75 0.05
CA GLY A 55 13.23 -6.48 0.12
C GLY A 55 13.65 -5.08 -0.33
N ASN A 56 13.20 -4.60 -1.49
CA ASN A 56 13.50 -3.24 -1.99
C ASN A 56 12.40 -2.68 -2.91
N VAL A 57 12.50 -1.40 -3.27
CA VAL A 57 11.53 -0.67 -4.13
C VAL A 57 11.34 -1.26 -5.53
N THR A 58 12.27 -2.10 -6.00
CA THR A 58 12.19 -2.84 -7.27
C THR A 58 12.18 -4.37 -7.05
N GLY A 59 12.00 -4.81 -5.80
CA GLY A 59 12.07 -6.21 -5.42
C GLY A 59 10.86 -7.01 -5.86
N THR A 60 10.77 -8.25 -5.39
CA THR A 60 9.69 -9.19 -5.75
C THR A 60 8.32 -8.54 -5.54
N LEU A 61 7.53 -8.47 -6.61
CA LEU A 61 6.17 -7.96 -6.55
C LEU A 61 5.25 -9.02 -5.94
N ALA A 62 4.82 -8.79 -4.72
CA ALA A 62 3.98 -9.72 -3.97
C ALA A 62 2.48 -9.43 -4.13
N SER A 63 2.10 -8.16 -4.36
CA SER A 63 0.72 -7.76 -4.59
C SER A 63 0.63 -6.43 -5.34
N ILE A 64 -0.51 -6.22 -6.00
CA ILE A 64 -0.91 -4.92 -6.56
C ILE A 64 -2.30 -4.61 -5.99
N LEU A 65 -2.41 -3.54 -5.21
CA LEU A 65 -3.69 -3.00 -4.77
C LEU A 65 -4.12 -1.88 -5.72
N THR A 66 -5.22 -2.07 -6.45
CA THR A 66 -5.85 -1.00 -7.25
C THR A 66 -6.80 -0.21 -6.37
N VAL A 67 -6.48 1.07 -6.12
CA VAL A 67 -7.21 1.93 -5.19
C VAL A 67 -8.53 2.40 -5.83
N GLN A 68 -9.64 1.87 -5.34
CA GLN A 68 -11.00 2.22 -5.76
C GLN A 68 -11.47 3.51 -5.09
N ASN A 69 -12.42 4.20 -5.72
CA ASN A 69 -13.03 5.41 -5.19
C ASN A 69 -13.64 5.16 -3.80
N THR A 70 -13.37 6.06 -2.86
CA THR A 70 -13.92 6.03 -1.49
C THR A 70 -14.75 7.28 -1.17
N GLY A 71 -14.87 8.20 -2.11
CA GLY A 71 -15.66 9.42 -1.98
C GLY A 71 -14.90 10.64 -1.46
N GLY A 72 -13.62 10.52 -1.11
CA GLY A 72 -12.81 11.66 -0.67
C GLY A 72 -11.49 11.26 -0.02
N PHE A 73 -10.57 12.22 0.15
CA PHE A 73 -9.24 12.00 0.76
C PHE A 73 -9.27 11.67 2.27
N PHE A 74 -10.44 11.80 2.90
CA PHE A 74 -10.63 11.47 4.33
C PHE A 74 -11.72 10.41 4.55
N ASN A 75 -12.32 9.88 3.48
CA ASN A 75 -13.31 8.81 3.55
C ASN A 75 -12.59 7.47 3.45
N PHE A 76 -12.07 6.97 4.58
CA PHE A 76 -11.28 5.75 4.60
C PHE A 76 -12.15 4.50 4.47
N THR A 77 -11.74 3.61 3.57
CA THR A 77 -12.35 2.29 3.38
C THR A 77 -11.28 1.22 3.22
N GLN A 78 -11.58 0.01 3.68
CA GLN A 78 -10.67 -1.11 3.53
C GLN A 78 -10.75 -1.65 2.11
N GLN A 79 -9.59 -1.83 1.49
CA GLN A 79 -9.46 -2.45 0.18
C GLN A 79 -8.41 -3.55 0.24
N THR A 80 -8.71 -4.67 -0.40
CA THR A 80 -7.96 -5.91 -0.27
C THR A 80 -7.49 -6.40 -1.64
N ALA A 81 -6.27 -6.92 -1.68
CA ALA A 81 -5.68 -7.59 -2.83
C ALA A 81 -5.06 -8.92 -2.40
N THR A 82 -4.93 -9.85 -3.35
CA THR A 82 -4.22 -11.11 -3.13
C THR A 82 -2.73 -10.85 -2.94
N LEU A 83 -2.15 -11.52 -1.94
CA LEU A 83 -0.73 -11.52 -1.63
C LEU A 83 -0.12 -12.85 -2.06
N THR A 84 0.92 -12.78 -2.88
CA THR A 84 1.60 -13.95 -3.48
C THR A 84 3.09 -13.91 -3.16
N GLY A 85 3.73 -15.08 -3.01
CA GLY A 85 5.17 -15.18 -2.77
C GLY A 85 5.68 -14.57 -1.45
N ALA A 86 4.76 -14.26 -0.53
CA ALA A 86 5.07 -13.64 0.76
C ALA A 86 5.18 -14.69 1.87
N SER A 87 6.41 -15.05 2.25
CA SER A 87 6.69 -15.88 3.42
C SER A 87 8.02 -15.51 4.06
N GLY A 88 8.14 -15.75 5.38
CA GLY A 88 9.31 -15.38 6.17
C GLY A 88 9.42 -13.87 6.43
N VAL A 89 10.61 -13.43 6.82
CA VAL A 89 10.87 -12.05 7.24
C VAL A 89 11.37 -11.22 6.08
N HIS A 90 10.68 -10.11 5.78
CA HIS A 90 11.03 -9.17 4.70
C HIS A 90 10.92 -7.72 5.14
N ASP A 91 11.68 -6.85 4.49
CA ASP A 91 11.30 -5.44 4.39
C ASP A 91 10.18 -5.33 3.35
N ILE A 92 9.06 -4.73 3.71
CA ILE A 92 7.90 -4.54 2.83
C ILE A 92 7.87 -3.09 2.37
N TYR A 93 7.92 -2.90 1.06
CA TYR A 93 7.79 -1.63 0.39
C TYR A 93 6.39 -1.51 -0.21
N ILE A 94 5.73 -0.39 0.07
CA ILE A 94 4.55 0.05 -0.67
C ILE A 94 5.03 1.12 -1.64
N VAL A 95 4.99 0.83 -2.93
CA VAL A 95 5.42 1.75 -3.99
C VAL A 95 4.19 2.26 -4.71
N PHE A 96 4.01 3.57 -4.72
CA PHE A 96 2.85 4.21 -5.33
C PHE A 96 3.07 4.41 -6.82
N LYS A 97 2.08 3.98 -7.61
CA LYS A 97 2.12 4.01 -9.07
C LYS A 97 0.94 4.81 -9.60
N GLY A 98 1.26 5.86 -10.34
CA GLY A 98 0.31 6.74 -11.00
C GLY A 98 0.55 8.20 -10.67
N ARG A 99 0.50 9.04 -11.72
CA ARG A 99 1.04 10.40 -11.78
C ARG A 99 1.02 11.18 -10.45
N LEU A 100 -0.17 11.50 -9.94
CA LEU A 100 -0.36 12.20 -8.68
C LEU A 100 -1.56 11.61 -7.91
N GLY A 101 -1.51 11.68 -6.59
CA GLY A 101 -2.61 11.33 -5.69
C GLY A 101 -3.09 9.90 -5.89
N VAL A 102 -2.24 8.92 -5.60
CA VAL A 102 -2.60 7.50 -5.62
C VAL A 102 -3.64 7.17 -4.53
N GLY A 103 -3.64 7.92 -3.44
CA GLY A 103 -4.60 7.82 -2.34
C GLY A 103 -3.92 8.06 -1.00
N ASN A 104 -4.69 8.39 0.03
CA ASN A 104 -4.20 8.44 1.40
C ASN A 104 -4.24 7.03 2.01
N PHE A 105 -3.21 6.64 2.77
CA PHE A 105 -3.10 5.32 3.39
C PHE A 105 -2.87 5.47 4.90
N ASP A 106 -3.75 4.86 5.70
CA ASP A 106 -3.71 4.95 7.17
C ASP A 106 -2.99 3.75 7.79
N TRP A 107 -3.47 2.53 7.52
CA TRP A 107 -2.83 1.31 7.99
C TRP A 107 -2.87 0.21 6.93
N ILE A 108 -1.99 -0.79 7.13
CA ILE A 108 -1.94 -2.01 6.33
C ILE A 108 -2.05 -3.25 7.21
N LYS A 109 -2.52 -4.36 6.63
CA LYS A 109 -2.59 -5.66 7.28
C LYS A 109 -2.35 -6.77 6.27
N CYS A 110 -1.47 -7.71 6.62
CA CYS A 110 -1.32 -8.98 5.91
C CYS A 110 -1.90 -10.10 6.78
N TYR A 111 -2.66 -11.04 6.20
CA TYR A 111 -3.30 -12.11 6.95
C TYR A 111 -3.69 -13.30 6.05
N ILE A 112 -4.17 -14.38 6.69
CA ILE A 112 -4.75 -15.57 6.04
C ILE A 112 -6.25 -15.35 5.76
N PHE A 113 -6.90 -16.24 5.00
CA PHE A 113 -8.36 -16.18 4.77
C PHE A 113 -9.18 -16.33 6.06
#